data_AF-A0A7S2E538-F1
#
_entry.id   AF-A0A7S2E538-F1
#
_cell.length_a   1.000
_cell.length_b   1.000
_cell.length_c   1.000
_cell.angle_alpha   90.00
_cell.angle_beta   90.00
_cell.angle_gamma   90.00
#
_symmetry.space_group_name_H-M   'P 1'
#
loop_
_entity.id
_entity.type
_entity.pdbx_description
1 polymer ?
#
loop_
_entity_poly.entity_id
_entity_poly.type
_entity_poly.pdbx_seq_one_letter_code
_entity_poly.pdbx_strand_id
1 'polypeptide(L)'
;VEYWWVFDGNRVAGQPVADAFKTYLDPIVSLYQTRSVRFEPDQDSVAEKGKKCIASNPLDELVSFDNLWAVMTDWRKAPGNEDKDIQEISPTEVLITGEGGVEPPGGIKKIEFDKETGRIVHERIEAGKTKEIHYTYVRRDPLVIEYYMEDENHNAYHDKKVALTMAMVIDPAIQKANSWF
;
A
#
# COMPACT_ATOMS: atom_id res chain seq x y z
N VAL A 1 -15.01 13.12 23.29
CA VAL A 1 -14.59 11.83 23.90
C VAL A 1 -13.32 12.12 24.67
N GLU A 2 -13.30 11.84 25.96
CA GLU A 2 -12.09 11.96 26.78
C GLU A 2 -11.42 10.59 26.87
N TYR A 3 -10.10 10.54 26.73
CA TYR A 3 -9.31 9.31 26.78
C TYR A 3 -8.09 9.50 27.70
N TRP A 4 -7.87 8.54 28.59
CA TRP A 4 -6.75 8.52 29.52
C TRP A 4 -6.39 7.07 29.84
N TRP A 5 -5.17 6.83 30.30
CA TRP A 5 -4.73 5.55 30.83
C TRP A 5 -4.70 5.57 32.35
N VAL A 6 -4.75 4.39 32.97
CA VAL A 6 -4.47 4.23 34.39
C VAL A 6 -3.19 3.41 34.50
N PHE A 7 -2.13 4.02 35.04
CA PHE A 7 -0.84 3.39 35.30
C PHE A 7 -0.51 3.57 36.78
N ASP A 8 -0.29 2.46 37.49
CA ASP A 8 -0.08 2.43 38.95
C ASP A 8 -1.12 3.23 39.75
N GLY A 9 -2.40 3.10 39.37
CA GLY A 9 -3.51 3.77 40.04
C GLY A 9 -3.66 5.26 39.71
N ASN A 10 -2.76 5.84 38.91
CA ASN A 10 -2.81 7.24 38.51
C ASN A 10 -3.35 7.39 37.09
N ARG A 11 -4.17 8.42 36.86
CA ARG A 11 -4.60 8.78 35.51
C ARG A 11 -3.45 9.46 34.77
N VAL A 12 -3.08 8.91 33.63
CA VAL A 12 -2.08 9.47 32.72
C VAL A 12 -2.81 9.95 31.46
N ALA A 13 -2.58 11.20 31.10
CA ALA A 13 -3.10 11.85 29.91
C ALA A 13 -2.01 12.74 29.30
N GLY A 14 -2.25 13.25 28.09
CA GLY A 14 -1.29 14.09 27.36
C GLY A 14 -0.88 13.47 26.02
N GLN A 15 0.10 14.09 25.36
CA GLN A 15 0.46 13.78 23.97
C GLN A 15 0.80 12.30 23.74
N PRO A 16 1.61 11.60 24.58
CA PRO A 16 1.93 10.19 24.33
C PRO A 16 0.71 9.26 24.36
N VAL A 17 -0.25 9.53 25.24
CA VAL A 17 -1.51 8.77 25.33
C VAL A 17 -2.39 9.07 24.14
N ALA A 18 -2.40 10.33 23.66
CA ALA A 18 -3.12 10.73 22.46
C ALA A 18 -2.53 10.08 21.19
N ASP A 19 -1.20 10.05 21.06
CA ASP A 19 -0.52 9.44 19.91
C ASP A 19 -0.76 7.93 19.85
N ALA A 20 -0.68 7.25 20.99
CA ALA A 20 -1.00 5.83 21.08
C ALA A 20 -2.48 5.57 20.74
N PHE A 21 -3.39 6.41 21.23
CA PHE A 21 -4.81 6.30 20.91
C PHE A 21 -5.09 6.56 19.43
N LYS A 22 -4.37 7.50 18.82
CA LYS A 22 -4.42 7.82 17.40
C LYS A 22 -4.08 6.58 16.54
N THR A 23 -3.13 5.75 16.97
CA THR A 23 -2.83 4.48 16.28
C THR A 23 -4.04 3.54 16.19
N TYR A 24 -4.94 3.56 17.18
CA TYR A 24 -6.19 2.78 17.16
C TYR A 24 -7.32 3.48 16.41
N LEU A 25 -7.40 4.81 16.52
CA LEU A 25 -8.47 5.60 15.92
C LEU A 25 -8.27 5.84 14.43
N ASP A 26 -7.05 6.06 13.94
CA ASP A 26 -6.79 6.39 12.54
C ASP A 26 -7.37 5.34 11.57
N PRO A 27 -7.21 4.02 11.83
CA PRO A 27 -7.90 3.01 11.03
C PRO A 27 -9.42 3.18 11.04
N ILE A 28 -10.02 3.42 12.21
CA ILE A 28 -11.47 3.59 12.33
C ILE A 28 -11.94 4.84 11.59
N VAL A 29 -11.29 5.98 11.80
CA VAL A 29 -11.60 7.25 11.13
C VAL A 29 -11.49 7.08 9.60
N SER A 30 -10.47 6.37 9.12
CA SER A 30 -10.29 6.08 7.69
C SER A 30 -11.39 5.17 7.10
N LEU A 31 -12.13 4.42 7.92
CA LEU A 31 -13.31 3.68 7.47
C LEU A 31 -14.50 4.60 7.20
N TYR A 32 -14.58 5.75 7.88
CA TYR A 32 -15.68 6.71 7.76
C TYR A 32 -15.37 7.89 6.83
N GLN A 33 -14.12 8.04 6.39
CA GLN A 33 -13.78 9.00 5.35
C GLN A 33 -14.53 8.65 4.06
N THR A 34 -15.17 9.66 3.46
CA THR A 34 -15.77 9.49 2.14
C THR A 34 -14.65 9.22 1.15
N ARG A 35 -14.80 8.12 0.40
CA ARG A 35 -13.79 7.65 -0.54
C ARG A 35 -14.19 7.99 -1.95
N SER A 36 -13.23 8.50 -2.71
CA SER A 36 -13.43 8.81 -4.12
C SER A 36 -13.27 7.55 -4.96
N VAL A 37 -12.49 6.58 -4.48
CA VAL A 37 -12.24 5.32 -5.16
C VAL A 37 -12.92 4.14 -4.47
N ARG A 38 -13.59 3.32 -5.26
CA ARG A 38 -14.16 2.03 -4.86
C ARG A 38 -13.40 0.91 -5.54
N PHE A 39 -13.01 -0.08 -4.74
CA PHE A 39 -12.46 -1.34 -5.24
C PHE A 39 -13.52 -2.44 -5.16
N GLU A 40 -13.63 -3.21 -6.23
CA GLU A 40 -14.48 -4.39 -6.30
C GLU A 40 -13.62 -5.64 -6.21
N PRO A 41 -13.91 -6.59 -5.30
CA PRO A 41 -13.20 -7.85 -5.22
C PRO A 41 -13.64 -8.82 -6.33
N ASP A 42 -12.87 -9.90 -6.50
CA ASP A 42 -13.19 -11.04 -7.35
C ASP A 42 -13.42 -10.71 -8.84
N GLN A 43 -12.84 -9.61 -9.33
CA GLN A 43 -12.90 -9.18 -10.72
C GLN A 43 -11.94 -9.98 -11.58
N ASP A 44 -12.25 -10.16 -12.87
CA ASP A 44 -11.29 -10.73 -13.81
C ASP A 44 -10.19 -9.71 -14.11
N SER A 45 -8.93 -10.11 -14.00
CA SER A 45 -7.80 -9.25 -14.37
C SER A 45 -7.76 -9.06 -15.88
N VAL A 46 -7.65 -7.81 -16.32
CA VAL A 46 -7.40 -7.48 -17.73
C VAL A 46 -5.93 -7.73 -18.07
N ALA A 47 -5.03 -7.53 -17.11
CA ALA A 47 -3.60 -7.75 -17.28
C ALA A 47 -3.26 -9.25 -17.39
N GLU A 48 -3.93 -10.10 -16.64
CA GLU A 48 -3.62 -11.54 -16.57
C GLU A 48 -4.86 -12.40 -16.76
N LYS A 49 -4.99 -12.91 -17.99
CA LYS A 49 -6.10 -13.77 -18.39
C LYS A 49 -6.25 -14.96 -17.45
N GLY A 50 -7.44 -15.09 -16.87
CA GLY A 50 -7.81 -16.21 -16.00
C GLY A 50 -7.43 -16.02 -14.53
N LYS A 51 -6.79 -14.91 -14.16
CA LYS A 51 -6.58 -14.52 -12.77
C LYS A 51 -7.71 -13.62 -12.27
N LYS A 52 -7.97 -13.73 -10.97
CA LYS A 52 -8.86 -12.84 -10.22
C LYS A 52 -8.06 -11.76 -9.52
N CYS A 53 -8.62 -10.56 -9.44
CA CYS A 53 -8.03 -9.43 -8.75
C CYS A 53 -9.10 -8.61 -8.03
N ILE A 54 -8.65 -7.63 -7.27
CA ILE A 54 -9.49 -6.47 -6.96
C ILE A 54 -9.24 -5.42 -8.04
N ALA A 55 -10.29 -4.70 -8.45
CA ALA A 55 -10.17 -3.63 -9.44
C ALA A 55 -10.89 -2.37 -8.97
N SER A 56 -10.31 -1.21 -9.24
CA SER A 56 -10.98 0.07 -8.99
C SER A 56 -12.06 0.35 -10.03
N ASN A 57 -13.00 1.24 -9.70
CA ASN A 57 -13.72 1.98 -10.73
C ASN A 57 -12.73 2.82 -11.58
N PRO A 58 -13.14 3.25 -12.79
CA PRO A 58 -12.36 4.21 -13.59
C PRO A 58 -12.00 5.47 -12.79
N LEU A 59 -10.76 5.91 -12.95
CA LEU A 59 -10.13 7.01 -12.21
C LEU A 59 -9.81 8.21 -13.11
N ASP A 60 -10.18 8.14 -14.39
CA ASP A 60 -9.82 9.13 -15.43
C ASP A 60 -10.24 10.56 -15.08
N GLU A 61 -11.33 10.72 -14.33
CA GLU A 61 -11.83 12.02 -13.85
C GLU A 61 -11.13 12.52 -12.57
N LEU A 62 -10.38 11.65 -11.90
CA LEU A 62 -9.77 11.92 -10.59
C LEU A 62 -8.29 12.25 -10.68
N VAL A 63 -7.56 11.61 -11.59
CA VAL A 63 -6.10 11.74 -11.71
C VAL A 63 -5.62 11.31 -13.09
N SER A 64 -4.47 11.83 -13.54
CA SER A 64 -3.81 11.31 -14.75
C SER A 64 -2.96 10.06 -14.44
N PHE A 65 -2.76 9.22 -15.46
CA PHE A 65 -1.86 8.06 -15.35
C PHE A 65 -0.47 8.44 -14.84
N ASP A 66 0.15 9.46 -15.45
CA ASP A 66 1.55 9.81 -15.15
C ASP A 66 1.71 10.34 -13.72
N ASN A 67 0.76 11.12 -13.22
CA ASN A 67 0.80 11.64 -11.85
C ASN A 67 0.57 10.53 -10.83
N LEU A 68 -0.42 9.67 -11.06
CA LEU A 68 -0.70 8.53 -10.19
C LEU A 68 0.48 7.56 -10.16
N TRP A 69 1.04 7.24 -11.33
CA TRP A 69 2.22 6.39 -11.48
C TRP A 69 3.39 6.92 -10.65
N ALA A 70 3.75 8.20 -10.83
CA ALA A 70 4.87 8.82 -10.12
C ALA A 70 4.71 8.71 -8.59
N VAL A 71 3.53 9.09 -8.06
CA VAL A 71 3.25 8.99 -6.62
C VAL A 71 3.33 7.55 -6.12
N MET A 72 2.75 6.60 -6.85
CA MET A 72 2.76 5.20 -6.45
C MET A 72 4.17 4.61 -6.44
N THR A 73 5.00 4.92 -7.44
CA THR A 73 6.39 4.45 -7.45
C THR A 73 7.22 5.11 -6.34
N ASP A 74 7.01 6.40 -6.08
CA ASP A 74 7.73 7.13 -5.04
C ASP A 74 7.40 6.60 -3.64
N TRP A 75 6.13 6.34 -3.35
CA TRP A 75 5.70 5.76 -2.07
C TRP A 75 6.25 4.36 -1.83
N ARG A 76 6.44 3.59 -2.90
CA ARG A 76 7.05 2.26 -2.82
C ARG A 76 8.54 2.35 -2.55
N LYS A 77 9.23 3.35 -3.09
CA LYS A 77 10.67 3.60 -2.85
C LYS A 77 10.95 4.20 -1.47
N ALA A 78 10.11 5.13 -1.01
CA ALA A 78 10.29 5.84 0.25
C ALA A 78 9.11 5.60 1.21
N PRO A 79 8.99 4.39 1.80
CA PRO A 79 7.90 4.05 2.69
C PRO A 79 8.09 4.72 4.07
N GLY A 80 7.90 6.04 4.12
CA GLY A 80 7.62 6.88 5.31
C GLY A 80 8.56 6.81 6.51
N ASN A 81 9.62 6.00 6.48
CA ASN A 81 10.51 5.74 7.60
C ASN A 81 11.93 6.15 7.22
N GLU A 82 12.53 7.00 8.06
CA GLU A 82 13.88 7.53 7.88
C GLU A 82 14.97 6.47 8.12
N ASP A 83 14.63 5.32 8.71
CA ASP A 83 15.57 4.24 9.11
C ASP A 83 15.68 3.06 8.11
N LYS A 84 15.40 3.28 6.82
CA LYS A 84 15.50 2.23 5.78
C LYS A 84 16.66 2.49 4.84
N ASP A 85 17.48 1.48 4.62
CA ASP A 85 18.48 1.48 3.56
C ASP A 85 17.81 1.09 2.24
N ILE A 86 17.96 1.96 1.24
CA ILE A 86 17.36 1.82 -0.09
C ILE A 86 18.51 1.66 -1.08
N GLN A 87 18.65 0.46 -1.63
CA GLN A 87 19.61 0.16 -2.67
C GLN A 87 18.90 0.13 -4.03
N GLU A 88 19.21 1.09 -4.90
CA GLU A 88 18.78 1.03 -6.30
C GLU A 88 19.63 -0.02 -7.06
N ILE A 89 18.99 -1.10 -7.50
CA ILE A 89 19.64 -2.15 -8.30
C ILE A 89 19.65 -1.73 -9.78
N SER A 90 18.54 -1.16 -10.24
CA SER A 90 18.37 -0.65 -11.59
C SER A 90 17.29 0.45 -11.61
N PRO A 91 17.09 1.16 -12.74
CA PRO A 91 16.00 2.14 -12.85
C PRO A 91 14.61 1.55 -12.58
N THR A 92 14.45 0.24 -12.77
CA THR A 92 13.21 -0.51 -12.62
C THR A 92 13.20 -1.40 -11.38
N GLU A 93 14.28 -1.44 -10.59
CA GLU A 93 14.39 -2.38 -9.47
C GLU A 93 15.05 -1.74 -8.25
N VAL A 94 14.39 -1.87 -7.10
CA VAL A 94 14.87 -1.34 -5.82
C VAL A 94 14.80 -2.42 -4.76
N LEU A 95 15.85 -2.49 -3.93
CA LEU A 95 15.94 -3.29 -2.73
C LEU A 95 15.81 -2.39 -1.50
N ILE A 96 14.93 -2.75 -0.57
CA ILE A 96 14.78 -2.02 0.69
C ILE A 96 15.06 -2.97 1.85
N THR A 97 16.02 -2.60 2.69
CA THR A 97 16.39 -3.30 3.92
C THR A 97 16.15 -2.38 5.11
N GLY A 98 15.41 -2.86 6.11
CA GLY A 98 15.21 -2.09 7.34
C GLY A 98 16.30 -2.37 8.37
N GLU A 99 16.89 -1.33 8.96
CA GLU A 99 17.59 -1.44 10.25
C GLU A 99 16.56 -1.19 11.37
N GLY A 100 16.38 -2.15 12.27
CA GLY A 100 15.47 -1.99 13.40
C GLY A 100 15.03 -3.33 13.97
N GLY A 101 15.69 -3.75 15.05
CA GLY A 101 15.53 -5.05 15.71
C GLY A 101 14.19 -5.28 16.40
N VAL A 102 13.09 -5.35 15.63
CA VAL A 102 11.84 -5.97 16.07
C VAL A 102 11.57 -7.15 15.16
N GLU A 103 11.45 -8.33 15.77
CA GLU A 103 11.47 -9.58 15.03
C GLU A 103 10.28 -9.79 14.08
N PRO A 104 10.52 -10.44 12.91
CA PRO A 104 11.84 -10.86 12.48
C PRO A 104 12.60 -9.63 11.94
N PRO A 105 13.83 -9.39 12.42
CA PRO A 105 14.71 -8.39 11.83
C PRO A 105 15.00 -8.86 10.39
N GLY A 106 15.04 -7.94 9.43
CA GLY A 106 15.58 -8.26 8.10
C GLY A 106 14.60 -8.88 7.10
N GLY A 107 13.41 -8.31 6.98
CA GLY A 107 12.64 -8.46 5.74
C GLY A 107 13.30 -7.65 4.62
N ILE A 108 13.70 -8.31 3.53
CA ILE A 108 14.12 -7.66 2.29
C ILE A 108 12.86 -7.39 1.47
N LYS A 109 12.72 -6.18 0.94
CA LYS A 109 11.69 -5.87 -0.05
C LYS A 109 12.35 -5.67 -1.39
N LYS A 110 11.92 -6.44 -2.39
CA LYS A 110 12.31 -6.25 -3.78
C LYS A 110 11.12 -5.64 -4.52
N ILE A 111 11.35 -4.56 -5.24
CA ILE A 111 10.30 -3.84 -5.96
C ILE A 111 10.72 -3.68 -7.41
N GLU A 112 9.88 -4.18 -8.31
CA GLU A 112 10.04 -4.02 -9.75
C GLU A 112 8.99 -3.08 -10.32
N PHE A 113 9.39 -2.22 -11.24
CA PHE A 113 8.55 -1.24 -11.91
C PHE A 113 8.63 -1.41 -13.43
N ASP A 114 7.48 -1.40 -14.10
CA ASP A 114 7.37 -1.36 -15.54
C ASP A 114 6.26 -0.36 -15.93
N LYS A 115 6.68 0.85 -16.31
CA LYS A 115 5.77 1.96 -16.66
C LYS A 115 5.05 1.73 -17.98
N GLU A 116 5.62 0.92 -18.88
CA GLU A 116 5.01 0.63 -20.19
C GLU A 116 3.76 -0.22 -20.00
N THR A 117 3.87 -1.28 -19.20
CA THR A 117 2.73 -2.16 -18.88
C THR A 117 1.89 -1.65 -17.70
N GLY A 118 2.40 -0.67 -16.96
CA GLY A 118 1.79 -0.17 -15.74
C GLY A 118 1.94 -1.12 -14.55
N ARG A 119 2.91 -2.05 -14.58
CA ARG A 119 3.06 -3.10 -13.57
C ARG A 119 4.03 -2.67 -12.46
N ILE A 120 3.64 -2.91 -11.22
CA ILE A 120 4.48 -2.83 -10.03
C ILE A 120 4.41 -4.18 -9.32
N VAL A 121 5.56 -4.82 -9.12
CA VAL A 121 5.68 -6.05 -8.34
C VAL A 121 6.44 -5.75 -7.07
N HIS A 122 5.90 -6.12 -5.92
CA HIS A 122 6.57 -5.97 -4.64
C HIS A 122 6.63 -7.31 -3.93
N GLU A 123 7.83 -7.84 -3.79
CA GLU A 123 8.12 -9.11 -3.12
C GLU A 123 8.62 -8.82 -1.70
N ARG A 124 8.00 -9.47 -0.71
CA ARG A 124 8.49 -9.52 0.67
C ARG A 124 9.29 -10.81 0.85
N ILE A 125 10.57 -10.67 1.17
CA ILE A 125 11.50 -11.78 1.38
C ILE A 125 11.90 -11.82 2.84
N GLU A 126 11.73 -12.95 3.50
CA GLU A 126 12.14 -13.17 4.89
C GLU A 126 12.96 -14.45 5.01
N ALA A 127 14.09 -14.37 5.70
CA ALA A 127 15.02 -15.49 5.83
C ALA A 127 15.38 -16.15 4.47
N GLY A 128 15.55 -15.33 3.43
CA GLY A 128 15.88 -15.77 2.08
C GLY A 128 14.74 -16.44 1.30
N LYS A 129 13.50 -16.39 1.80
CA LYS A 129 12.31 -16.94 1.13
C LYS A 129 11.28 -15.87 0.85
N THR A 130 10.69 -15.89 -0.35
CA THR A 130 9.54 -15.04 -0.67
C THR A 130 8.33 -15.47 0.17
N LYS A 131 7.80 -14.52 0.94
CA LYS A 131 6.65 -14.70 1.81
C LYS A 131 5.35 -14.24 1.17
N GLU A 132 5.45 -13.18 0.37
CA GLU A 132 4.30 -12.55 -0.23
C GLU A 132 4.75 -11.77 -1.48
N ILE A 133 3.94 -11.81 -2.53
CA ILE A 133 4.14 -11.02 -3.74
C ILE A 133 2.90 -10.17 -3.98
N HIS A 134 3.09 -8.87 -4.15
CA HIS A 134 2.05 -7.91 -4.43
C HIS A 134 2.13 -7.52 -5.89
N TYR A 135 1.06 -7.77 -6.63
CA TYR A 135 0.92 -7.34 -8.01
C TYR A 135 -0.01 -6.14 -8.07
N THR A 136 0.50 -5.02 -8.59
CA THR A 136 -0.31 -3.83 -8.85
C THR A 136 -0.20 -3.46 -10.31
N TYR A 137 -1.32 -3.23 -10.97
CA TYR A 137 -1.35 -2.73 -12.34
C TYR A 137 -2.10 -1.40 -12.38
N VAL A 138 -1.44 -0.36 -12.88
CA VAL A 138 -2.05 0.93 -13.23
C VAL A 138 -2.33 0.90 -14.72
N ARG A 139 -3.59 0.73 -15.12
CA ARG A 139 -4.01 0.64 -16.53
C ARG A 139 -4.25 2.04 -17.09
N ARG A 140 -4.12 2.25 -18.41
CA ARG A 140 -4.27 3.58 -19.03
C ARG A 140 -5.64 3.85 -19.63
N ASP A 141 -6.37 2.82 -20.07
CA ASP A 141 -7.61 2.97 -20.83
C ASP A 141 -8.58 1.79 -20.55
N PRO A 142 -9.60 1.98 -19.68
CA PRO A 142 -9.74 3.13 -18.77
C PRO A 142 -8.62 3.16 -17.72
N LEU A 143 -8.40 4.32 -17.08
CA LEU A 143 -7.48 4.41 -15.94
C LEU A 143 -8.06 3.64 -14.74
N VAL A 144 -7.56 2.44 -14.51
CA VAL A 144 -7.98 1.59 -13.38
C VAL A 144 -6.77 1.01 -12.68
N ILE A 145 -6.94 0.68 -11.40
CA ILE A 145 -5.96 -0.08 -10.64
C ILE A 145 -6.46 -1.50 -10.47
N GLU A 146 -5.67 -2.47 -10.92
CA GLU A 146 -5.82 -3.88 -10.53
C GLU A 146 -4.81 -4.22 -9.45
N TYR A 147 -5.23 -5.06 -8.51
CA TYR A 147 -4.34 -5.54 -7.46
C TYR A 147 -4.69 -6.97 -7.04
N TYR A 148 -3.66 -7.76 -6.75
CA TYR A 148 -3.80 -9.01 -6.01
C TYR A 148 -2.50 -9.35 -5.31
N MET A 149 -2.57 -10.24 -4.33
CA MET A 149 -1.39 -10.75 -3.63
C MET A 149 -1.30 -12.26 -3.80
N GLU A 150 -0.09 -12.79 -3.80
CA GLU A 150 0.19 -14.23 -3.71
C GLU A 150 0.94 -14.52 -2.39
N ASP A 151 0.58 -15.58 -1.66
CA ASP A 151 1.37 -16.07 -0.51
C ASP A 151 2.61 -16.86 -0.97
N GLU A 152 3.37 -17.40 -0.01
CA GLU A 152 4.51 -18.29 -0.25
C GLU A 152 4.16 -19.59 -1.00
N ASN A 153 2.87 -19.92 -1.15
CA ASN A 153 2.38 -21.07 -1.90
C ASN A 153 1.72 -20.68 -3.24
N HIS A 154 1.81 -19.40 -3.65
CA HIS A 154 1.18 -18.84 -4.83
C HIS A 154 -0.36 -18.88 -4.82
N ASN A 155 -0.98 -18.90 -3.63
CA ASN A 155 -2.42 -18.71 -3.51
C ASN A 155 -2.74 -17.21 -3.63
N ALA A 156 -3.63 -16.87 -4.56
CA ALA A 156 -4.03 -15.48 -4.77
C ALA A 156 -5.06 -15.00 -3.72
N TYR A 157 -4.91 -13.76 -3.25
CA TYR A 157 -5.84 -13.06 -2.37
C TYR A 157 -6.37 -11.80 -3.04
N HIS A 158 -7.70 -11.70 -3.10
CA HIS A 158 -8.42 -10.57 -3.70
C HIS A 158 -9.76 -10.31 -2.99
N ASP A 159 -9.75 -10.45 -1.65
CA ASP A 159 -10.96 -10.33 -0.83
C ASP A 159 -11.35 -8.87 -0.53
N LYS A 160 -12.46 -8.71 0.20
CA LYS A 160 -12.98 -7.40 0.62
C LYS A 160 -12.04 -6.61 1.53
N LYS A 161 -11.24 -7.28 2.37
CA LYS A 161 -10.27 -6.63 3.26
C LYS A 161 -9.12 -6.06 2.46
N VAL A 162 -8.68 -6.77 1.42
CA VAL A 162 -7.69 -6.28 0.47
C VAL A 162 -8.23 -5.08 -0.31
N ALA A 163 -9.47 -5.16 -0.82
CA ALA A 163 -10.14 -4.04 -1.49
C ALA A 163 -10.22 -2.78 -0.63
N LEU A 164 -10.58 -2.96 0.65
CA LEU A 164 -10.62 -1.89 1.65
C LEU A 164 -9.25 -1.25 1.87
N THR A 165 -8.21 -2.07 2.02
CA THR A 165 -6.83 -1.60 2.20
C THR A 165 -6.37 -0.80 0.98
N MET A 166 -6.66 -1.28 -0.24
CA MET A 166 -6.27 -0.55 -1.45
C MET A 166 -6.99 0.79 -1.58
N ALA A 167 -8.28 0.87 -1.25
CA ALA A 167 -8.98 2.16 -1.23
C ALA A 167 -8.31 3.16 -0.27
N MET A 168 -7.86 2.70 0.90
CA MET A 168 -7.14 3.54 1.88
C MET A 168 -5.77 4.01 1.41
N VAL A 169 -5.13 3.28 0.48
CA VAL A 169 -3.83 3.66 -0.10
C VAL A 169 -4.02 4.59 -1.29
N ILE A 170 -5.00 4.31 -2.16
CA ILE A 170 -5.14 5.01 -3.44
C ILE A 170 -5.78 6.39 -3.30
N ASP A 171 -6.74 6.57 -2.40
CA ASP A 171 -7.33 7.91 -2.19
C ASP A 171 -6.26 8.95 -1.78
N PRO A 172 -5.40 8.70 -0.78
CA PRO A 172 -4.28 9.57 -0.48
C PRO A 172 -3.30 9.74 -1.65
N ALA A 173 -3.08 8.71 -2.47
CA ALA A 173 -2.18 8.79 -3.63
C ALA A 173 -2.74 9.75 -4.68
N ILE A 174 -4.06 9.70 -4.94
CA ILE A 174 -4.75 10.64 -5.84
C ILE A 174 -4.65 12.08 -5.31
N GLN A 175 -4.92 12.28 -4.01
CA GLN A 175 -4.79 13.60 -3.39
C GLN A 175 -3.36 14.15 -3.53
N LYS A 176 -2.35 13.31 -3.28
CA LYS A 176 -0.95 13.69 -3.43
C LYS A 176 -0.60 14.01 -4.88
N ALA A 177 -1.05 13.18 -5.82
CA ALA A 177 -0.83 13.36 -7.26
C ALA A 177 -1.39 14.68 -7.78
N ASN A 178 -2.54 15.11 -7.24
CA ASN A 178 -3.17 16.38 -7.60
C ASN A 178 -2.57 17.60 -6.86
N SER A 179 -1.82 17.40 -5.76
CA SER A 179 -1.20 18.49 -4.99
C SER A 179 0.12 19.01 -5.56
N TRP A 180 0.66 18.34 -6.58
CA TRP A 180 1.93 18.71 -7.22
C TRP A 180 1.77 19.77 -8.32
N PHE A 181 0.54 20.23 -8.56
CA PHE A 181 0.16 21.25 -9.53
C PHE A 181 -0.79 22.26 -8.87
#